data_AF-A0A356CQ66-F1
#
_entry.id   AF-A0A356CQ66-F1
#
_cell.length_a   1.000
_cell.length_b   1.000
_cell.length_c   1.000
_cell.angle_alpha   90.00
_cell.angle_beta   90.00
_cell.angle_gamma   90.00
#
_symmetry.space_group_name_H-M   'P 1'
#
loop_
_entity.id
_entity.type
_entity.pdbx_description
1 polymer ?
#
loop_
_entity_poly.entity_id
_entity_poly.type
_entity_poly.pdbx_seq_one_letter_code
_entity_poly.pdbx_strand_id
1 'polypeptide(L)'
;MASPKIKGTAVTIIVILLVGFLGYKILNKEPAVIDPTQATADDNAGVIGQEILNSVERLEVIVIDQKFLQGNLFASLRDFSQPIFGEPYGRINPFAPIGSDSFLPVNVPNTAQSTTTGGVR
;
A
#
# COMPACT_ATOMS: atom_id res chain seq x y z
N MET A 1 24.89 -29.26 -60.97
CA MET A 1 23.45 -28.98 -61.23
C MET A 1 22.62 -29.96 -60.40
N ALA A 2 22.08 -29.52 -59.26
CA ALA A 2 21.28 -30.39 -58.37
C ALA A 2 19.91 -30.65 -58.99
N SER A 3 19.53 -31.94 -59.10
CA SER A 3 18.27 -32.37 -59.70
C SER A 3 17.06 -31.81 -58.92
N PRO A 4 15.97 -31.41 -59.60
CA PRO A 4 14.84 -30.72 -58.96
C PRO A 4 14.14 -31.55 -57.86
N LYS A 5 14.32 -32.87 -57.88
CA LYS A 5 13.78 -33.78 -56.85
C LYS A 5 14.47 -33.60 -55.49
N ILE A 6 15.77 -33.32 -55.48
CA ILE A 6 16.55 -33.11 -54.24
C ILE A 6 16.12 -31.82 -53.53
N LYS A 7 15.73 -30.78 -54.29
CA LYS A 7 15.27 -29.51 -53.72
C LYS A 7 13.93 -29.68 -52.99
N GLY A 8 12.99 -30.44 -53.57
CA GLY A 8 11.72 -30.76 -52.93
C GLY A 8 11.91 -31.57 -51.64
N THR A 9 12.72 -32.63 -51.70
CA THR A 9 13.03 -33.45 -50.51
C THR A 9 13.75 -32.64 -49.42
N ALA A 10 14.68 -31.75 -49.80
CA ALA A 10 15.37 -30.88 -48.84
C ALA A 10 14.42 -29.91 -48.12
N VAL A 11 13.46 -29.33 -48.84
CA VAL A 11 12.44 -28.45 -48.24
C VAL A 11 11.57 -29.23 -47.24
N THR A 12 11.14 -30.44 -47.58
CA THR A 12 10.35 -31.28 -46.67
C THR A 12 11.10 -31.63 -45.39
N ILE A 13 12.39 -31.96 -45.49
CA ILE A 13 13.23 -32.26 -44.32
C ILE A 13 13.37 -31.03 -43.41
N ILE A 14 13.56 -29.85 -43.98
CA ILE A 14 13.67 -28.60 -43.22
C ILE A 14 12.36 -28.32 -42.46
N VAL A 15 11.21 -28.51 -43.10
CA VAL A 15 9.90 -28.30 -42.45
C VAL A 15 9.71 -29.26 -41.28
N ILE A 16 10.08 -30.54 -41.45
CA ILE A 16 9.98 -31.54 -40.37
C ILE A 16 10.89 -31.17 -39.19
N LEU A 17 12.12 -30.71 -39.45
CA LEU A 17 13.03 -30.24 -38.40
C LEU A 17 12.49 -29.01 -37.67
N LEU A 18 11.88 -28.07 -38.40
CA LEU A 18 11.28 -26.87 -37.81
C LEU A 18 10.10 -27.22 -36.91
N VAL A 19 9.20 -28.09 -37.36
CA VAL A 19 8.06 -28.57 -36.56
C VAL A 19 8.53 -29.37 -35.35
N GLY A 20 9.51 -30.26 -35.53
CA GLY A 20 10.12 -31.01 -34.43
C GLY A 20 10.79 -30.11 -33.39
N PHE A 21 11.50 -29.07 -33.83
CA PHE A 21 12.14 -28.09 -32.94
C PHE A 21 11.12 -27.24 -32.17
N LEU A 22 10.05 -26.77 -32.82
CA LEU A 22 8.97 -26.04 -32.16
C LEU A 22 8.25 -26.93 -31.15
N GLY A 23 7.95 -28.18 -31.51
CA GLY A 23 7.34 -29.16 -30.60
C GLY A 23 8.22 -29.43 -29.39
N TYR A 24 9.52 -29.63 -29.60
CA TYR A 24 10.50 -29.84 -28.52
C TYR A 24 10.63 -28.62 -27.60
N LYS A 25 10.60 -27.40 -28.15
CA LYS A 25 10.61 -26.15 -27.38
C LYS A 25 9.37 -25.96 -26.51
N ILE A 26 8.20 -26.36 -27.01
CA ILE A 26 6.94 -26.29 -26.26
C ILE A 26 6.91 -27.34 -25.13
N LEU A 27 7.49 -28.52 -25.37
CA LEU A 27 7.47 -29.61 -24.39
C LEU A 27 8.52 -29.45 -23.28
N ASN A 28 9.69 -28.89 -23.60
CA ASN A 28 10.76 -28.63 -22.62
C ASN A 28 10.73 -27.19 -22.10
N LYS A 29 9.55 -26.70 -21.72
CA LYS A 29 9.48 -25.47 -20.91
C LYS A 29 10.19 -25.75 -19.58
N GLU A 30 11.45 -25.32 -19.47
CA GLU A 30 12.09 -25.22 -18.16
C GLU A 30 11.22 -24.32 -17.29
N PRO A 31 10.95 -24.69 -16.03
CA PRO A 31 10.30 -23.79 -15.10
C PRO A 31 11.17 -22.54 -15.01
N ALA A 32 10.57 -21.37 -15.28
CA ALA A 32 11.26 -20.10 -15.19
C ALA A 32 11.93 -20.03 -13.81
N VAL A 33 13.25 -19.91 -13.79
CA VAL A 33 13.99 -19.62 -12.56
C VAL A 33 13.53 -18.24 -12.13
N ILE A 34 12.72 -18.20 -11.09
CA ILE A 34 12.15 -16.98 -10.54
C ILE A 34 13.30 -16.23 -9.86
N ASP A 35 13.78 -15.17 -10.48
CA ASP A 35 14.69 -14.22 -9.85
C ASP A 35 13.89 -13.45 -8.78
N PRO A 36 14.21 -13.59 -7.48
CA PRO A 36 13.47 -12.94 -6.41
C PRO A 36 13.57 -11.40 -6.44
N THR A 37 14.44 -10.83 -7.28
CA THR A 37 14.55 -9.37 -7.47
C THR A 37 13.63 -8.83 -8.57
N GLN A 38 13.03 -9.69 -9.39
CA GLN A 38 11.98 -9.32 -10.32
C GLN A 38 10.64 -9.77 -9.75
N ALA A 39 10.20 -9.09 -8.69
CA ALA A 39 8.79 -9.05 -8.34
C ALA A 39 8.05 -8.39 -9.51
N THR A 40 7.69 -9.18 -10.53
CA THR A 40 6.56 -8.86 -11.39
C THR A 40 5.43 -8.50 -10.44
N ALA A 41 4.94 -7.26 -10.53
CA ALA A 41 3.75 -6.84 -9.82
C ALA A 41 2.73 -7.96 -9.99
N ASP A 42 2.41 -8.61 -8.88
CA ASP A 42 1.41 -9.66 -8.85
C ASP A 42 0.15 -9.03 -9.46
N ASP A 43 -0.35 -9.55 -10.58
CA ASP A 43 -1.57 -9.02 -11.20
C ASP A 43 -2.74 -9.02 -10.19
N ASN A 44 -2.63 -9.83 -9.13
CA ASN A 44 -3.53 -9.86 -7.98
C ASN A 44 -3.38 -8.66 -7.04
N ALA A 45 -2.22 -7.99 -6.96
CA ALA A 45 -2.02 -6.80 -6.12
C ALA A 45 -2.86 -5.62 -6.61
N GLY A 46 -3.04 -5.49 -7.94
CA GLY A 46 -3.96 -4.51 -8.52
C GLY A 46 -5.43 -4.79 -8.20
N VAL A 47 -5.82 -6.08 -8.17
CA VAL A 47 -7.18 -6.52 -7.86
C VAL A 47 -7.50 -6.31 -6.36
N ILE A 48 -6.59 -6.69 -5.46
CA ILE A 48 -6.75 -6.50 -4.01
C ILE A 48 -6.77 -5.00 -3.67
N GLY A 49 -5.91 -4.20 -4.32
CA GLY A 49 -5.92 -2.75 -4.16
C GLY A 49 -7.28 -2.15 -4.53
N GLN A 50 -7.84 -2.52 -5.68
CA GLN A 50 -9.16 -2.03 -6.09
C GLN A 50 -10.29 -2.49 -5.16
N GLU A 51 -10.24 -3.71 -4.63
CA GLU A 51 -11.25 -4.19 -3.67
C GLU A 51 -11.22 -3.38 -2.35
N ILE A 52 -10.03 -3.02 -1.88
CA ILE A 52 -9.87 -2.17 -0.69
C ILE A 52 -10.40 -0.76 -0.97
N LEU A 53 -10.03 -0.14 -2.10
CA LEU A 53 -10.53 1.18 -2.47
C LEU A 53 -12.06 1.19 -2.62
N ASN A 54 -12.64 0.18 -3.28
CA ASN A 54 -14.08 0.03 -3.42
C ASN A 54 -14.78 -0.18 -2.07
N SER A 55 -14.12 -0.85 -1.12
CA SER A 55 -14.66 -1.05 0.24
C SER A 55 -14.65 0.27 1.03
N VAL A 56 -13.57 1.05 0.92
CA VAL A 56 -13.45 2.37 1.54
C VAL A 56 -14.49 3.34 0.99
N GLU A 57 -14.72 3.37 -0.32
CA GLU A 57 -15.78 4.18 -0.95
C GLU A 57 -17.18 3.78 -0.42
N ARG A 58 -17.44 2.50 -0.18
CA ARG A 58 -18.69 2.03 0.43
C ARG A 58 -18.82 2.43 1.90
N LEU A 59 -17.71 2.51 2.63
CA LEU A 59 -17.66 2.93 4.03
C LEU A 59 -17.82 4.46 4.19
N GLU A 60 -17.33 5.24 3.24
CA GLU A 60 -17.48 6.70 3.22
C GLU A 60 -18.96 7.13 3.17
N VAL A 61 -19.83 6.30 2.59
CA VAL A 61 -21.27 6.56 2.44
C VAL A 61 -22.11 5.90 3.56
N ILE A 62 -21.50 5.51 4.69
CA ILE A 62 -22.28 5.03 5.85
C ILE A 62 -22.73 6.22 6.69
N VAL A 63 -23.88 6.78 6.30
CA VAL A 63 -24.65 7.67 7.20
C VAL A 63 -25.40 6.78 8.19
N ILE A 64 -24.95 6.77 9.44
CA ILE A 64 -25.66 6.08 10.52
C ILE A 64 -26.99 6.82 10.74
N ASP A 65 -28.11 6.12 10.54
CA ASP A 65 -29.43 6.67 10.85
C ASP A 65 -29.53 6.94 12.36
N GLN A 66 -29.56 8.22 12.73
CA GLN A 66 -29.61 8.63 14.13
C GLN A 66 -30.87 8.14 14.85
N LYS A 67 -31.94 7.77 14.12
CA LYS A 67 -33.13 7.17 14.73
C LYS A 67 -32.85 5.80 15.33
N PHE A 68 -31.90 5.05 14.77
CA PHE A 68 -31.45 3.77 15.34
C PHE A 68 -30.80 3.98 16.72
N LEU A 69 -30.01 5.03 16.86
CA LEU A 69 -29.32 5.41 18.10
C LEU A 69 -30.24 6.06 19.15
N GLN A 70 -31.50 6.33 18.82
CA GLN A 70 -32.51 6.86 19.75
C GLN A 70 -33.35 5.76 20.42
N GLY A 71 -33.12 4.48 20.07
CA GLY A 71 -33.80 3.36 20.70
C GLY A 71 -33.46 3.24 22.20
N ASN A 72 -34.37 2.65 22.98
CA ASN A 72 -34.20 2.48 24.43
C ASN A 72 -32.92 1.71 24.83
N LEU A 73 -32.38 0.90 23.90
CA LEU A 73 -31.10 0.18 24.06
C LEU A 73 -29.88 1.12 24.05
N PHE A 74 -29.95 2.22 23.30
CA PHE A 74 -28.87 3.19 23.13
C PHE A 74 -28.99 4.37 24.09
N ALA A 75 -30.14 4.53 24.76
CA ALA A 75 -30.36 5.56 25.78
C ALA A 75 -29.43 5.44 27.01
N SER A 76 -28.82 4.27 27.22
CA SER A 76 -27.83 4.03 28.28
C SER A 76 -26.39 4.32 27.84
N LEU A 77 -26.13 4.54 26.55
CA LEU A 77 -24.80 4.90 26.05
C LEU A 77 -24.47 6.31 26.51
N ARG A 78 -23.54 6.38 27.46
CA ARG A 78 -22.97 7.63 27.93
C ARG A 78 -21.72 7.92 27.10
N ASP A 79 -21.60 9.16 26.65
CA ASP A 79 -20.35 9.63 26.08
C ASP A 79 -19.29 9.74 27.20
N PHE A 80 -18.17 9.04 27.01
CA PHE A 80 -17.01 9.07 27.90
C PHE A 80 -15.82 9.83 27.28
N SER A 81 -16.04 10.49 26.14
CA SER A 81 -15.02 11.31 25.53
C SER A 81 -14.61 12.44 26.48
N GLN A 82 -13.31 12.66 26.56
CA GLN A 82 -12.75 13.81 27.24
C GLN A 82 -12.31 14.81 26.18
N PRO A 83 -12.48 16.13 26.43
CA PRO A 83 -11.95 17.14 25.53
C PRO A 83 -10.43 16.95 25.43
N ILE A 84 -9.93 16.80 24.20
CA ILE A 84 -8.49 16.73 23.94
C ILE A 84 -7.97 18.16 24.01
N PHE A 85 -7.14 18.45 25.02
CA PHE A 85 -6.39 19.69 25.05
C PHE A 85 -5.30 19.66 23.97
N GLY A 86 -5.15 20.75 23.23
CA GLY A 86 -4.08 20.87 22.24
C GLY A 86 -2.72 20.77 22.92
N GLU A 87 -1.87 19.86 22.46
CA GLU A 87 -0.48 19.80 22.92
C GLU A 87 0.29 21.01 22.37
N PRO A 88 1.03 21.76 23.21
CA PRO A 88 1.72 22.99 22.78
C PRO A 88 2.87 22.73 21.80
N TYR A 89 3.42 21.51 21.80
CA TYR A 89 4.46 21.07 20.88
C TYR A 89 4.38 19.56 20.69
N GLY A 90 4.58 19.09 19.46
CA GLY A 90 4.70 17.66 19.17
C GLY A 90 6.00 17.07 19.69
N ARG A 91 6.03 15.75 19.90
CA ARG A 91 7.28 15.03 20.20
C ARG A 91 8.27 15.16 19.05
N ILE A 92 9.56 15.28 19.37
CA ILE A 92 10.64 15.15 18.39
C ILE A 92 10.49 13.80 17.68
N ASN A 93 10.59 13.80 16.35
CA ASN A 93 10.47 12.59 15.55
C ASN A 93 11.69 11.68 15.79
N PRO A 94 11.55 10.52 16.45
CA PRO A 94 12.68 9.64 16.74
C PRO A 94 13.23 8.94 15.48
N PHE A 95 12.54 9.09 14.35
CA PHE A 95 12.96 8.60 13.04
C PHE A 95 13.54 9.72 12.16
N ALA A 96 13.71 10.93 12.68
CA ALA A 96 14.38 11.99 11.96
C ALA A 96 15.85 11.63 11.73
N PRO A 97 16.41 11.88 10.52
CA PRO A 97 17.84 11.75 10.30
C PRO A 97 18.63 12.56 11.32
N ILE A 98 19.72 11.98 11.83
CA ILE A 98 20.60 12.64 12.80
C ILE A 98 21.08 13.98 12.19
N GLY A 99 20.78 15.09 12.87
CA GLY A 99 21.15 16.44 12.42
C GLY A 99 20.06 17.20 11.64
N SER A 100 18.85 16.65 11.51
CA SER A 100 17.71 17.32 10.84
C SER A 100 16.75 18.06 11.79
N ASP A 101 17.02 18.06 13.10
CA ASP A 101 16.20 18.75 14.10
C ASP A 101 16.32 20.27 13.96
N SER A 102 15.37 20.87 13.25
CA SER A 102 15.21 22.31 13.17
C SER A 102 14.37 22.80 14.35
N PHE A 103 15.02 23.14 15.47
CA PHE A 103 14.36 23.80 16.60
C PHE A 103 13.99 25.24 16.21
N LEU A 104 12.83 25.43 15.57
CA LEU A 104 12.32 26.78 15.39
C LEU A 104 11.86 27.30 16.76
N PRO A 105 12.42 28.40 17.28
CA PRO A 105 11.88 29.02 18.48
C PRO A 105 10.49 29.57 18.14
N VAL A 106 9.44 28.89 18.61
CA VAL A 106 8.10 29.46 18.64
C VAL A 106 8.15 30.64 19.61
N ASN A 107 8.13 31.85 19.07
CA ASN A 107 7.97 33.07 19.85
C ASN A 107 6.53 33.12 20.38
N VAL A 108 6.28 32.47 21.52
CA VAL A 108 4.99 32.55 22.21
C VAL A 108 4.88 33.96 22.82
N PRO A 109 3.85 34.76 22.51
CA PRO A 109 3.63 36.04 23.17
C PRO A 109 3.38 35.79 24.66
N ASN A 110 4.34 36.19 25.49
CA ASN A 110 4.27 36.10 26.93
C ASN A 110 3.10 36.97 27.46
N THR A 111 1.96 36.34 27.70
CA THR A 111 0.81 36.99 28.36
C THR A 111 0.39 36.15 29.56
N ALA A 112 1.24 36.11 30.58
CA ALA A 112 0.88 36.07 32.00
C ALA A 112 2.15 35.93 32.86
N GLN A 113 2.87 37.04 33.04
CA GLN A 113 3.68 37.23 34.24
C GLN A 113 2.77 37.54 35.43
N SER A 114 3.09 36.91 36.58
CA SER A 114 2.90 37.41 37.94
C SER A 114 1.51 37.28 38.60
N THR A 115 1.37 36.26 39.46
CA THR A 115 0.69 36.32 40.79
C THR A 115 1.05 35.05 41.59
N THR A 116 1.95 35.11 42.59
CA THR A 116 1.68 35.19 44.06
C THR A 116 1.54 33.82 44.78
N THR A 117 2.39 33.57 45.79
CA THR A 117 2.06 33.07 47.18
C THR A 117 2.86 31.84 47.68
N GLY A 118 3.66 32.07 48.75
CA GLY A 118 3.96 31.12 49.86
C GLY A 118 5.01 30.03 49.59
N GLY A 119 5.94 29.67 50.46
CA GLY A 119 6.20 29.97 51.86
C GLY A 119 7.04 28.82 52.45
N VAL A 120 7.90 29.13 53.42
CA VAL A 120 8.52 28.24 54.43
C VAL A 120 9.49 27.16 53.93
N ARG A 121 10.80 27.38 54.14
CA ARG A 121 11.61 26.71 55.20
C ARG A 121 13.03 27.27 55.23
#